data_AF-A0A950LBI6-F1
#
_entry.id   AF-A0A950LBI6-F1
#
_cell.length_a   1.000
_cell.length_b   1.000
_cell.length_c   1.000
_cell.angle_alpha   90.00
_cell.angle_beta   90.00
_cell.angle_gamma   90.00
#
_symmetry.space_group_name_H-M   'P 1'
#
loop_
_entity.id
_entity.type
_entity.pdbx_description
1 polymer ?
#
loop_
_entity_poly.entity_id
_entity_poly.type
_entity_poly.pdbx_seq_one_letter_code
_entity_poly.pdbx_strand_id
1 'polypeptide(L)'
;MKSNVSAGTGMDGRTNYAWMAFVAMAVGIVGLVGVFATYAAPLPLERALARDAALDEAVAATGRPDGAARLQALRPRLGDSADPIEQGSGPLAERIERERAAMRERFAAEAQAVASRLRLMIVVVTAMGAGFAAAVAGGIGRRAKG
;
A
#
# COMPACT_ATOMS: atom_id res chain seq x y z
N MET A 1 37.47 48.27 39.98
CA MET A 1 36.27 47.40 40.03
C MET A 1 36.03 46.87 38.62
N LYS A 2 36.32 45.58 38.40
CA LYS A 2 36.23 44.91 37.09
C LYS A 2 34.76 44.55 36.79
N SER A 3 34.38 44.80 35.54
CA SER A 3 33.18 44.33 34.85
C SER A 3 32.97 42.82 34.94
N ASN A 4 31.71 42.39 34.82
CA ASN A 4 31.26 41.21 34.06
C ASN A 4 29.72 41.34 33.94
N VAL A 5 29.20 42.07 32.95
CA VAL A 5 28.70 41.49 31.68
C VAL A 5 27.92 40.20 31.90
N SER A 6 26.62 40.35 32.17
CA SER A 6 25.64 39.28 32.05
C SER A 6 25.40 39.02 30.56
N ALA A 7 26.18 38.08 30.00
CA ALA A 7 26.07 37.66 28.61
C ALA A 7 25.00 36.56 28.48
N GLY A 8 23.81 36.98 28.06
CA GLY A 8 23.04 36.31 27.02
C GLY A 8 22.58 34.87 27.28
N THR A 9 21.49 34.71 28.03
CA THR A 9 20.46 33.71 27.73
C THR A 9 19.82 34.07 26.38
N GLY A 10 20.50 33.68 25.30
CA GLY A 10 20.03 33.85 23.93
C GLY A 10 19.83 32.51 23.27
N MET A 11 18.96 31.67 23.83
CA MET A 11 18.63 30.35 23.27
C MET A 11 17.16 30.23 22.85
N ASP A 12 16.46 31.33 22.52
CA ASP A 12 14.99 31.35 22.63
C ASP A 12 14.20 31.67 21.34
N GLY A 13 14.50 31.03 20.21
CA GLY A 13 13.52 31.10 19.10
C GLY A 13 13.82 30.20 17.91
N ARG A 14 14.98 30.39 17.26
CA ARG A 14 15.27 29.71 15.98
C ARG A 14 15.40 28.20 16.12
N THR A 15 15.96 27.72 17.24
CA THR A 15 16.08 26.28 17.53
C THR A 15 14.71 25.61 17.70
N ASN A 16 13.74 26.31 18.29
CA ASN A 16 12.38 25.81 18.47
C ASN A 16 11.62 25.73 17.15
N TYR A 17 11.77 26.74 16.27
CA TYR A 17 11.10 26.73 14.97
C TYR A 17 11.63 25.65 14.02
N ALA A 18 12.97 25.47 13.93
CA ALA A 18 13.55 24.42 13.11
C ALA A 18 13.15 23.02 13.61
N TRP A 19 13.10 22.84 14.92
CA TRP A 19 12.65 21.60 15.55
C TRP A 19 11.17 21.32 15.31
N MET A 20 10.30 22.31 15.51
CA MET A 20 8.87 22.22 15.23
C MET A 20 8.58 21.93 13.75
N ALA A 21 9.29 22.61 12.83
CA ALA A 21 9.17 22.38 11.40
C ALA A 21 9.58 20.95 11.01
N PHE A 22 10.66 20.44 11.62
CA PHE A 22 11.09 19.06 11.42
C PHE A 22 10.02 18.05 11.90
N VAL A 23 9.50 18.22 13.11
CA VAL A 23 8.48 17.31 13.67
C VAL A 23 7.20 17.36 12.83
N ALA A 24 6.76 18.55 12.43
CA ALA A 24 5.61 18.71 11.55
C ALA A 24 5.82 18.02 10.20
N MET A 25 7.01 18.13 9.61
CA MET A 25 7.34 17.47 8.35
C MET A 25 7.42 15.94 8.50
N ALA A 26 8.01 15.45 9.59
CA ALA A 26 8.09 14.02 9.89
C ALA A 26 6.69 13.40 10.09
N VAL A 27 5.84 14.04 10.89
CA VAL A 27 4.44 13.61 11.08
C VAL A 27 3.67 13.69 9.77
N GLY A 28 3.87 14.75 8.98
CA GLY A 28 3.27 14.91 7.67
C GLY A 28 3.62 13.78 6.72
N ILE A 29 4.91 13.43 6.60
CA ILE A 29 5.36 12.34 5.72
C ILE A 29 4.83 10.98 6.20
N VAL A 30 4.92 10.68 7.50
CA VAL A 30 4.41 9.42 8.06
C VAL A 30 2.89 9.32 7.89
N GLY A 31 2.16 10.40 8.13
CA GLY A 31 0.72 10.48 7.91
C GLY A 31 0.34 10.25 6.45
N LEU A 32 1.06 10.89 5.52
CA LEU A 32 0.84 10.73 4.08
C LEU A 32 1.06 9.27 3.65
N VAL A 33 2.11 8.62 4.16
CA VAL A 33 2.39 7.20 3.90
C VAL A 33 1.27 6.31 4.43
N GLY A 34 0.74 6.58 5.62
CA GLY A 34 -0.41 5.86 6.17
C GLY A 34 -1.67 6.01 5.31
N VAL A 35 -1.93 7.21 4.81
CA VAL A 35 -3.03 7.48 3.88
C VAL A 35 -2.85 6.69 2.58
N PHE A 36 -1.67 6.73 1.95
CA PHE A 36 -1.40 5.94 0.75
C PHE A 36 -1.53 4.44 0.98
N ALA A 37 -1.09 3.93 2.13
CA ALA A 37 -1.26 2.53 2.50
C ALA A 37 -2.75 2.14 2.61
N THR A 38 -3.59 3.05 3.09
CA THR A 38 -5.03 2.84 3.27
C THR A 38 -5.76 2.72 1.93
N TYR A 39 -5.34 3.46 0.90
CA TYR A 39 -5.95 3.42 -0.43
C TYR A 39 -5.32 2.39 -1.38
N ALA A 40 -4.04 2.05 -1.20
CA ALA A 40 -3.38 1.03 -2.01
C ALA A 40 -3.80 -0.41 -1.66
N ALA A 41 -4.21 -0.65 -0.41
CA ALA A 41 -4.65 -1.97 0.06
C ALA A 41 -5.99 -2.47 -0.54
N PRO A 42 -7.06 -1.65 -0.70
CA PRO A 42 -8.34 -2.13 -1.22
C PRO A 42 -8.40 -2.26 -2.76
N LEU A 43 -7.56 -1.54 -3.51
CA LEU A 43 -7.58 -1.54 -4.98
C LEU A 43 -7.47 -2.94 -5.63
N PRO A 44 -6.56 -3.83 -5.19
CA PRO A 44 -6.50 -5.19 -5.71
C PRO A 44 -7.74 -6.02 -5.37
N LEU A 45 -8.31 -5.82 -4.18
CA LEU A 45 -9.48 -6.55 -3.70
C LEU A 45 -10.74 -6.19 -4.49
N GLU A 46 -10.97 -4.91 -4.76
CA GLU A 46 -12.12 -4.46 -5.57
C GLU A 46 -12.07 -5.03 -6.99
N ARG A 47 -10.86 -5.04 -7.61
CA ARG A 47 -10.66 -5.67 -8.93
C ARG A 47 -10.89 -7.17 -8.89
N ALA A 48 -10.47 -7.85 -7.81
CA ALA A 48 -10.70 -9.27 -7.62
C ALA A 48 -12.20 -9.60 -7.52
N LEU A 49 -12.93 -8.85 -6.70
CA LEU A 49 -14.37 -9.04 -6.52
C LEU A 49 -15.15 -8.76 -7.82
N ALA A 50 -14.77 -7.72 -8.58
CA ALA A 50 -15.38 -7.44 -9.87
C ALA A 50 -15.15 -8.56 -10.90
N ARG A 51 -13.97 -9.18 -10.89
CA ARG A 51 -13.63 -10.31 -11.76
C ARG A 51 -14.33 -11.61 -11.34
N ASP A 52 -14.41 -11.91 -10.05
CA ASP A 52 -15.13 -13.10 -9.55
C ASP A 52 -16.63 -12.99 -9.85
N ALA A 53 -17.22 -11.80 -9.69
CA ALA A 53 -18.61 -11.54 -10.10
C ALA A 53 -18.83 -11.74 -11.62
N ALA A 54 -17.88 -11.32 -12.46
CA ALA A 54 -17.96 -11.54 -13.91
C ALA A 54 -17.83 -13.03 -14.27
N LEU A 55 -17.04 -13.81 -13.53
CA LEU A 55 -16.97 -15.27 -13.70
C LEU A 55 -18.27 -15.96 -13.29
N ASP A 56 -18.92 -15.51 -12.21
CA ASP A 56 -20.24 -16.02 -11.82
C ASP A 56 -21.31 -15.73 -12.89
N GLU A 57 -21.30 -14.53 -13.46
CA GLU A 57 -22.16 -14.17 -14.60
C GLU A 57 -21.88 -15.07 -15.83
N ALA A 58 -20.61 -15.43 -16.09
CA ALA A 58 -20.23 -16.33 -17.17
C ALA A 58 -20.69 -17.78 -16.92
N VAL A 59 -20.57 -18.30 -15.69
CA VAL A 59 -21.12 -19.62 -15.33
C VAL A 59 -22.64 -19.63 -15.53
N ALA A 60 -23.35 -18.60 -15.07
CA ALA A 60 -24.80 -18.48 -15.22
C ALA A 60 -25.27 -18.28 -16.68
N ALA A 61 -24.37 -17.89 -17.58
CA ALA A 61 -24.63 -17.85 -19.02
C ALA A 61 -24.45 -19.22 -19.69
N THR A 62 -23.74 -20.16 -19.04
CA THR A 62 -23.51 -21.51 -19.55
C THR A 62 -24.84 -22.28 -19.58
N GLY A 63 -25.23 -22.78 -20.77
CA GLY A 63 -26.50 -23.51 -20.95
C GLY A 63 -27.69 -22.64 -21.35
N ARG A 64 -27.52 -21.31 -21.49
CA ARG A 64 -28.53 -20.45 -22.14
C ARG A 64 -28.33 -20.42 -23.67
N PRO A 65 -29.41 -20.27 -24.45
CA PRO A 65 -29.32 -20.19 -25.92
C PRO A 65 -28.41 -19.04 -26.40
N ASP A 66 -28.33 -17.93 -25.66
CA ASP A 66 -27.48 -16.78 -25.96
C ASP A 66 -26.14 -16.77 -25.19
N GLY A 67 -25.71 -17.93 -24.68
CA GLY A 67 -24.53 -18.03 -23.81
C GLY A 67 -23.28 -17.42 -24.44
N ALA A 68 -23.00 -17.72 -25.71
CA ALA A 68 -21.84 -17.22 -26.43
C ALA A 68 -21.83 -15.68 -26.58
N ALA A 69 -22.99 -15.09 -26.90
CA ALA A 69 -23.13 -13.64 -27.02
C ALA A 69 -22.95 -12.94 -25.66
N ARG A 70 -23.44 -13.55 -24.58
CA ARG A 70 -23.24 -13.04 -23.22
C ARG A 70 -21.79 -13.14 -22.76
N LEU A 71 -21.10 -14.23 -23.06
CA LEU A 71 -19.66 -14.35 -22.80
C LEU A 71 -18.86 -13.28 -23.54
N GLN A 72 -19.21 -12.99 -24.79
CA GLN A 72 -18.60 -11.89 -25.55
C GLN A 72 -18.85 -10.51 -24.91
N ALA A 73 -20.06 -10.27 -24.39
CA ALA A 73 -20.38 -9.05 -23.67
C ALA A 73 -19.62 -8.92 -22.34
N LEU A 74 -19.26 -10.03 -21.70
CA LEU A 74 -18.48 -10.08 -20.47
C LEU A 74 -16.98 -9.93 -20.69
N ARG A 75 -16.49 -10.04 -21.94
CA ARG A 75 -15.06 -9.97 -22.29
C ARG A 75 -14.33 -8.76 -21.68
N PRO A 76 -14.87 -7.52 -21.72
CA PRO A 76 -14.20 -6.36 -21.12
C PRO A 76 -14.06 -6.46 -19.59
N ARG A 77 -14.99 -7.16 -18.91
CA ARG A 77 -14.98 -7.33 -17.44
C ARG A 77 -14.08 -8.49 -17.01
N LEU A 78 -14.01 -9.54 -17.84
CA LEU A 78 -13.09 -10.68 -17.65
C LEU A 78 -11.63 -10.27 -17.88
N GLY A 79 -11.37 -9.35 -18.80
CA GLY A 79 -10.02 -8.85 -19.10
C GLY A 79 -9.09 -10.01 -19.49
N ASP A 80 -7.96 -10.13 -18.79
CA ASP A 80 -6.93 -11.15 -19.04
C ASP A 80 -7.44 -12.61 -18.87
N SER A 81 -8.55 -12.80 -18.15
CA SER A 81 -9.17 -14.13 -17.97
C SER A 81 -10.05 -14.55 -19.15
N ALA A 82 -10.35 -13.67 -20.11
CA ALA A 82 -11.18 -14.01 -21.27
C ALA A 82 -10.51 -15.01 -22.21
N ASP A 83 -9.23 -14.79 -22.54
CA ASP A 83 -8.50 -15.62 -23.49
C ASP A 83 -8.36 -17.10 -23.05
N PRO A 84 -8.01 -17.45 -21.80
CA PRO A 84 -8.01 -18.85 -21.36
C PRO A 84 -9.43 -19.47 -21.37
N ILE A 85 -10.47 -18.69 -21.09
CA ILE A 85 -11.88 -19.11 -21.12
C ILE A 85 -12.45 -19.23 -22.55
N GLU A 86 -11.84 -18.58 -23.55
CA GLU A 86 -12.21 -18.70 -24.97
C GLU A 86 -11.38 -19.76 -25.72
N GLN A 87 -10.07 -19.85 -25.47
CA GLN A 87 -9.13 -20.70 -26.23
C GLN A 87 -8.75 -22.06 -25.58
N GLY A 88 -8.94 -22.22 -24.27
CA GLY A 88 -8.75 -23.49 -23.56
C GLY A 88 -9.58 -24.69 -24.05
N SER A 89 -9.06 -25.90 -23.83
CA SER A 89 -9.72 -27.15 -24.17
C SER A 89 -10.62 -27.68 -23.05
N GLY A 90 -11.74 -28.30 -23.43
CA GLY A 90 -12.69 -28.95 -22.52
C GLY A 90 -14.00 -28.18 -22.30
N PRO A 91 -14.90 -28.71 -21.45
CA PRO A 91 -16.16 -28.06 -21.11
C PRO A 91 -15.94 -26.65 -20.55
N LEU A 92 -16.78 -25.70 -20.95
CA LEU A 92 -16.67 -24.29 -20.53
C LEU A 92 -16.68 -24.13 -19.00
N ALA A 93 -17.50 -24.92 -18.30
CA ALA A 93 -17.58 -24.90 -16.84
C ALA A 93 -16.23 -25.26 -16.18
N GLU A 94 -15.57 -26.34 -16.63
CA GLU A 94 -14.26 -26.75 -16.11
C GLU A 94 -13.16 -25.71 -16.40
N ARG A 95 -13.29 -24.98 -17.50
CA ARG A 95 -12.34 -23.92 -17.85
C ARG A 95 -12.52 -22.70 -16.97
N ILE A 96 -13.77 -22.32 -16.68
CA ILE A 96 -14.09 -21.25 -15.74
C ILE A 96 -13.62 -21.60 -14.33
N GLU A 97 -13.81 -22.85 -13.87
CA GLU A 97 -13.31 -23.29 -12.56
C GLU A 97 -11.79 -23.26 -12.46
N ARG A 98 -11.08 -23.74 -13.50
CA ARG A 98 -9.61 -23.66 -13.58
C ARG A 98 -9.12 -22.22 -13.53
N GLU A 99 -9.75 -21.33 -14.29
CA GLU A 99 -9.38 -19.92 -14.28
C GLU A 99 -9.67 -19.26 -12.94
N ARG A 100 -10.77 -19.63 -12.27
CA ARG A 100 -11.10 -19.15 -10.91
C ARG A 100 -10.04 -19.59 -9.89
N ALA A 101 -9.56 -20.83 -9.96
CA ALA A 101 -8.48 -21.31 -9.10
C ALA A 101 -7.15 -20.55 -9.37
N ALA A 102 -6.77 -20.41 -10.64
CA ALA A 102 -5.57 -19.69 -11.04
C ALA A 102 -5.62 -18.19 -10.68
N MET A 103 -6.81 -17.59 -10.74
CA MET A 103 -7.06 -16.21 -10.34
C MET A 103 -6.87 -16.04 -8.82
N ARG A 104 -7.41 -16.95 -8.01
CA ARG A 104 -7.23 -16.92 -6.54
C ARG A 104 -5.76 -17.05 -6.13
N GLU A 105 -5.01 -17.89 -6.80
CA GLU A 105 -3.57 -18.05 -6.54
C GLU A 105 -2.78 -16.79 -6.91
N ARG A 106 -3.06 -16.20 -8.09
CA ARG A 106 -2.49 -14.90 -8.50
C ARG A 106 -2.80 -13.80 -7.50
N PHE A 107 -4.04 -13.71 -7.04
CA PHE A 107 -4.43 -12.71 -6.03
C PHE A 107 -3.74 -12.93 -4.69
N ALA A 108 -3.60 -14.18 -4.24
CA ALA A 108 -2.88 -14.48 -3.01
C ALA A 108 -1.41 -14.03 -3.10
N ALA A 109 -0.75 -14.31 -4.24
CA ALA A 109 0.63 -13.89 -4.49
C ALA A 109 0.76 -12.36 -4.54
N GLU A 110 -0.14 -11.67 -5.25
CA GLU A 110 -0.16 -10.20 -5.31
C GLU A 110 -0.41 -9.57 -3.94
N ALA A 111 -1.37 -10.10 -3.17
CA ALA A 111 -1.67 -9.63 -1.83
C ALA A 111 -0.47 -9.80 -0.89
N GLN A 112 0.23 -10.93 -0.96
CA GLN A 112 1.46 -11.15 -0.20
C GLN A 112 2.58 -10.19 -0.61
N ALA A 113 2.73 -9.90 -1.90
CA ALA A 113 3.72 -8.94 -2.40
C ALA A 113 3.41 -7.52 -1.89
N VAL A 114 2.14 -7.09 -1.95
CA VAL A 114 1.69 -5.80 -1.42
C VAL A 114 1.91 -5.73 0.09
N ALA A 115 1.51 -6.76 0.84
CA ALA A 115 1.73 -6.83 2.29
C ALA A 115 3.21 -6.76 2.65
N SER A 116 4.08 -7.44 1.89
CA SER A 116 5.53 -7.42 2.10
C SER A 116 6.12 -6.03 1.84
N ARG A 117 5.68 -5.35 0.77
CA ARG A 117 6.09 -3.97 0.47
C ARG A 117 5.63 -2.99 1.55
N LEU A 118 4.40 -3.13 2.03
CA LEU A 118 3.87 -2.33 3.14
C LEU A 118 4.68 -2.55 4.43
N ARG A 119 4.97 -3.81 4.78
CA ARG A 119 5.82 -4.14 5.95
C ARG A 119 7.21 -3.54 5.80
N LEU A 120 7.83 -3.64 4.63
CA LEU A 120 9.14 -3.05 4.38
C LEU A 120 9.13 -1.53 4.54
N MET A 121 8.11 -0.85 3.99
CA MET A 121 7.94 0.60 4.18
C MET A 121 7.83 0.95 5.67
N ILE A 122 7.02 0.21 6.43
CA ILE A 122 6.88 0.42 7.88
C ILE A 122 8.24 0.26 8.57
N VAL A 123 8.95 -0.83 8.31
CA VAL A 123 10.27 -1.09 8.90
C VAL A 123 11.27 0.04 8.59
N VAL A 124 11.34 0.48 7.33
CA VAL A 124 12.24 1.57 6.91
C VAL A 124 11.89 2.87 7.62
N VAL A 125 10.61 3.25 7.63
CA VAL A 125 10.14 4.48 8.29
C VAL A 125 10.40 4.43 9.80
N THR A 126 10.15 3.30 10.45
CA THR A 126 10.44 3.10 11.88
C THR A 126 11.94 3.17 12.16
N ALA A 127 12.78 2.54 11.34
CA ALA A 127 14.23 2.57 11.50
C ALA A 127 14.79 3.99 11.33
N MET A 128 14.32 4.74 10.32
CA MET A 128 14.70 6.13 10.13
C MET A 128 14.23 7.00 11.30
N GLY A 129 13.01 6.80 11.79
CA GLY A 129 12.48 7.50 12.96
C GLY A 129 13.29 7.21 14.24
N ALA A 130 13.62 5.94 14.49
CA ALA A 130 14.42 5.53 15.64
C ALA A 130 15.86 6.05 15.58
N GLY A 131 16.50 5.95 14.41
CA GLY A 131 17.85 6.49 14.19
C GLY A 131 17.90 8.00 14.39
N PHE A 132 16.88 8.72 13.91
CA PHE A 132 16.76 10.15 14.14
C PHE A 132 16.56 10.49 15.63
N ALA A 133 15.64 9.80 16.32
CA ALA A 133 15.42 9.99 17.75
C ALA A 133 16.70 9.75 18.57
N ALA A 134 17.46 8.70 18.24
CA ALA A 134 18.74 8.40 18.88
C ALA A 134 19.79 9.49 18.63
N ALA A 135 19.89 10.01 17.40
CA ALA A 135 20.82 11.10 17.07
C ALA A 135 20.49 12.38 17.85
N VAL A 136 19.20 12.72 17.99
CA VAL A 136 18.74 13.87 18.77
C VAL A 136 19.06 13.69 20.26
N ALA A 137 18.69 12.54 20.85
CA ALA A 137 18.96 12.26 22.26
C ALA A 137 20.48 12.27 22.57
N GLY A 138 21.30 11.69 21.70
CA GLY A 138 22.75 11.67 21.83
C GLY A 138 23.44 13.03 21.61
N GLY A 139 22.79 13.96 20.89
CA GLY A 139 23.23 15.34 20.75
C GLY A 139 22.93 16.20 21.99
N ILE A 140 21.74 16.03 22.57
CA ILE A 140 21.30 16.73 23.79
C ILE A 140 22.10 16.25 25.01
N GLY A 141 22.33 14.94 25.14
CA GLY A 141 23.10 14.37 26.26
C GLY A 141 24.58 14.77 26.30
N ARG A 142 25.18 15.13 25.15
CA ARG A 142 26.56 15.65 25.09
C ARG A 142 26.66 17.13 25.45
N ARG A 143 25.63 17.93 25.19
CA ARG A 143 25.59 19.36 25.60
C ARG A 143 25.30 19.57 27.07
N ALA A 144 24.65 18.62 27.74
CA ALA A 144 24.32 18.74 29.17
C ALA A 144 25.50 18.40 30.12
N LYS A 145 26.61 17.87 29.59
CA LYS A 145 27.78 17.43 30.37
C LYS A 145 29.04 18.30 30.17
N GLY A 146 28.98 19.32 29.32
CA GLY A 146 30.06 20.29 29.09
C GLY A 146 29.60 21.68 29.47
#